data_AF-A0A2E7R1W1-F1
#
_entry.id   AF-A0A2E7R1W1-F1
#
_cell.length_a   1.000
_cell.length_b   1.000
_cell.length_c   1.000
_cell.angle_alpha   90.00
_cell.angle_beta   90.00
_cell.angle_gamma   90.00
#
_symmetry.space_group_name_H-M   'P 1'
#
loop_
_entity.id
_entity.type
_entity.pdbx_description
1 polymer ?
#
loop_
_entity_poly.entity_id
_entity_poly.type
_entity_poly.pdbx_seq_one_letter_code
_entity_poly.pdbx_strand_id
1 'polypeptide(L)'
;MELEHIGLIAQIVTGIATLAVALFLANQLRLQRNDSVRESSLRMKSDMTGLVVDSQIMNAEFADIYLRGCEDYDSLNKIETHRFNMFLIMYFNQTSSLWAHESSKADPRKSVHNMLQTGPGVLSWWRLVGVNLLDDNFVSYVHRELFKDGELRESI
;
A
#
# COMPACT_ATOMS: atom_id res chain seq x y z
N MET A 1 -41.40 31.23 -40.08
CA MET A 1 -42.30 30.94 -38.96
C MET A 1 -42.41 29.46 -38.61
N GLU A 2 -43.04 28.57 -39.40
CA GLU A 2 -43.16 27.12 -39.04
C GLU A 2 -41.80 26.40 -38.84
N LEU A 3 -40.85 26.61 -39.77
CA LEU A 3 -39.52 25.98 -39.68
C LEU A 3 -38.67 26.45 -38.49
N GLU A 4 -38.82 27.72 -38.08
CA GLU A 4 -38.09 28.28 -36.94
C GLU A 4 -38.58 27.68 -35.63
N HIS A 5 -39.88 27.42 -35.50
CA HIS A 5 -40.46 26.76 -34.33
C HIS A 5 -39.99 25.30 -34.23
N ILE A 6 -39.95 24.59 -35.37
CA ILE A 6 -39.42 23.22 -35.43
C ILE A 6 -37.93 23.19 -35.07
N GLY A 7 -37.14 24.15 -35.56
CA GLY A 7 -35.72 24.27 -35.23
C GLY A 7 -35.48 24.55 -33.75
N LEU A 8 -36.28 25.43 -33.14
CA LEU A 8 -36.22 25.75 -31.70
C LEU A 8 -36.54 24.53 -30.84
N ILE A 9 -37.58 23.77 -31.20
CA ILE A 9 -37.94 22.51 -30.52
C ILE A 9 -36.82 21.48 -30.65
N ALA A 10 -36.25 21.29 -31.86
CA ALA A 10 -35.16 20.36 -32.09
C ALA A 10 -33.90 20.70 -31.27
N GLN A 11 -33.60 22.00 -31.11
CA GLN A 11 -32.46 22.45 -30.32
C GLN A 11 -32.68 22.25 -28.82
N ILE A 12 -33.90 22.48 -28.32
CA ILE A 12 -34.25 22.19 -26.91
C ILE A 12 -34.13 20.69 -26.64
N VAL A 13 -34.67 19.84 -27.52
CA VAL A 13 -34.59 18.38 -27.39
C VAL A 13 -33.12 17.91 -27.42
N THR A 14 -32.32 18.48 -28.31
CA THR A 14 -30.88 18.17 -28.41
C THR A 14 -30.15 18.60 -27.13
N GLY A 15 -30.42 19.81 -26.61
CA GLY A 15 -29.83 20.29 -25.35
C GLY A 15 -30.19 19.41 -24.16
N ILE A 16 -31.45 18.96 -24.07
CA ILE A 16 -31.90 18.01 -23.03
C ILE A 16 -31.19 16.67 -23.19
N ALA A 17 -31.06 16.16 -24.42
CA ALA A 17 -30.36 14.91 -24.69
C ALA A 17 -28.87 15.00 -24.31
N THR A 18 -28.18 16.08 -24.66
CA THR A 18 -26.78 16.31 -24.26
C THR A 18 -26.64 16.41 -22.74
N LEU A 19 -27.56 17.11 -22.06
CA LEU A 19 -27.55 17.19 -20.61
C LEU A 19 -27.76 15.82 -19.96
N ALA A 20 -28.69 15.01 -20.48
CA ALA A 20 -28.93 13.65 -19.99
C ALA A 20 -27.68 12.76 -20.15
N VAL A 21 -27.00 12.84 -21.30
CA VAL A 21 -25.73 12.14 -21.54
C VAL A 21 -24.64 12.62 -20.58
N ALA A 22 -24.52 13.92 -20.36
CA ALA A 22 -23.54 14.49 -19.44
C ALA A 22 -23.78 14.03 -18.00
N LEU A 23 -25.04 14.02 -17.53
CA LEU A 23 -25.41 13.51 -16.21
C LEU A 23 -25.12 12.01 -16.07
N PHE A 24 -25.43 11.23 -17.10
CA PHE A 24 -25.13 9.80 -17.13
C PHE A 24 -23.62 9.55 -17.07
N LEU A 25 -22.82 10.28 -17.85
CA LEU A 25 -21.36 10.17 -17.83
C LEU A 25 -20.77 10.61 -16.48
N ALA A 26 -21.28 11.69 -15.90
CA ALA A 26 -20.85 12.15 -14.57
C ALA A 26 -21.13 11.10 -13.49
N ASN A 27 -22.29 10.43 -13.55
CA ASN A 27 -22.62 9.36 -12.63
C ASN A 27 -21.74 8.12 -12.84
N GLN A 28 -21.48 7.75 -14.09
CA GLN A 28 -20.55 6.67 -14.43
C GLN A 28 -19.13 6.98 -13.92
N LEU A 29 -18.61 8.19 -14.15
CA LEU A 29 -17.28 8.59 -13.68
C LEU A 29 -17.18 8.52 -12.15
N ARG A 30 -18.25 8.89 -11.44
CA ARG A 30 -18.31 8.79 -9.98
C ARG A 30 -18.28 7.33 -9.51
N LEU A 31 -19.06 6.45 -10.16
CA LEU A 31 -19.05 5.01 -9.87
C LEU A 31 -17.70 4.38 -10.20
N GLN A 32 -17.17 4.64 -11.40
CA GLN A 32 -15.88 4.15 -11.87
C GLN A 32 -14.74 4.59 -10.95
N ARG A 33 -14.75 5.84 -10.45
CA ARG A 33 -13.74 6.30 -9.49
C ARG A 33 -13.77 5.50 -8.20
N ASN A 34 -14.96 5.17 -7.68
CA ASN A 34 -15.09 4.36 -6.48
C ASN A 34 -14.61 2.92 -6.70
N ASP A 35 -14.96 2.33 -7.85
CA ASP A 35 -14.55 0.97 -8.21
C ASP A 35 -13.05 0.88 -8.46
N SER A 36 -12.45 1.83 -9.16
CA SER A 36 -10.99 1.86 -9.41
C SER A 36 -10.18 1.98 -8.12
N VAL A 37 -10.64 2.80 -7.16
CA VAL A 37 -9.98 2.88 -5.85
C VAL A 37 -10.09 1.54 -5.11
N ARG A 38 -11.26 0.91 -5.11
CA ARG A 38 -11.48 -0.38 -4.46
C ARG A 38 -10.66 -1.50 -5.10
N GLU A 39 -10.60 -1.54 -6.42
CA GLU A 39 -9.81 -2.52 -7.17
C GLU A 39 -8.32 -2.35 -6.90
N SER A 40 -7.81 -1.11 -6.88
CA SER A 40 -6.42 -0.82 -6.52
C SER A 40 -6.08 -1.32 -5.12
N SER A 41 -6.98 -1.11 -4.13
CA SER A 41 -6.83 -1.62 -2.78
C SER A 41 -6.78 -3.15 -2.72
N LEU A 42 -7.67 -3.82 -3.45
CA LEU A 42 -7.72 -5.28 -3.50
C LEU A 42 -6.49 -5.87 -4.18
N ARG A 43 -6.01 -5.27 -5.26
CA ARG A 43 -4.78 -5.68 -5.94
C ARG A 43 -3.58 -5.55 -5.02
N MET A 44 -3.44 -4.42 -4.33
CA MET A 44 -2.34 -4.22 -3.40
C MET A 44 -2.37 -5.23 -2.23
N LYS A 45 -3.54 -5.64 -1.75
CA LYS A 45 -3.65 -6.72 -0.77
C LYS A 45 -3.30 -8.09 -1.36
N SER A 46 -3.73 -8.37 -2.58
CA SER A 46 -3.41 -9.60 -3.31
C SER A 46 -1.90 -9.73 -3.54
N ASP A 47 -1.23 -8.65 -3.92
CA ASP A 47 0.21 -8.61 -4.16
C ASP A 47 0.99 -8.91 -2.86
N MET A 48 0.53 -8.39 -1.71
CA MET A 48 1.13 -8.68 -0.40
C MET A 48 0.98 -10.17 -0.05
N THR A 49 -0.22 -10.73 -0.27
CA THR A 49 -0.46 -12.16 -0.05
C THR A 49 0.44 -13.00 -0.94
N GLY A 50 0.60 -12.64 -2.22
CA GLY A 50 1.51 -13.32 -3.14
C GLY A 50 2.96 -13.30 -2.65
N LEU A 51 3.46 -12.12 -2.25
CA LEU A 51 4.80 -11.99 -1.69
C LEU A 51 5.01 -12.92 -0.49
N VAL A 52 4.09 -12.96 0.46
CA VAL A 52 4.22 -13.81 1.66
C VAL A 52 4.11 -15.30 1.30
N VAL A 53 3.14 -15.70 0.48
CA VAL A 53 2.93 -17.10 0.11
C VAL A 53 4.12 -17.64 -0.69
N ASP A 54 4.54 -16.92 -1.73
CA ASP A 54 5.59 -17.41 -2.64
C ASP A 54 6.97 -17.41 -1.97
N SER A 55 7.24 -16.43 -1.10
CA SER A 55 8.54 -16.35 -0.41
C SER A 55 8.59 -17.22 0.85
N GLN A 56 7.58 -17.20 1.72
CA GLN A 56 7.66 -17.85 3.05
C GLN A 56 7.05 -19.26 3.06
N ILE A 57 5.97 -19.49 2.31
CA ILE A 57 5.20 -20.75 2.39
C ILE A 57 5.72 -21.77 1.37
N MET A 58 6.01 -21.31 0.16
CA MET A 58 6.42 -22.20 -0.93
C MET A 58 7.94 -22.41 -1.01
N ASN A 59 8.73 -21.64 -0.28
CA ASN A 59 10.19 -21.72 -0.31
C ASN A 59 10.79 -21.93 1.09
N ALA A 60 11.02 -23.21 1.43
CA ALA A 60 11.59 -23.60 2.71
C ALA A 60 13.00 -23.05 2.96
N GLU A 61 13.81 -22.87 1.90
CA GLU A 61 15.14 -22.26 2.01
C GLU A 61 15.03 -20.80 2.47
N PHE A 62 14.11 -20.04 1.87
CA PHE A 62 13.90 -18.65 2.28
C PHE A 62 13.25 -18.53 3.65
N ALA A 63 12.34 -19.44 4.01
CA ALA A 63 11.76 -19.48 5.36
C ALA A 63 12.84 -19.64 6.44
N ASP A 64 13.84 -20.51 6.24
CA ASP A 64 14.98 -20.66 7.14
C ASP A 64 15.80 -19.36 7.26
N ILE A 65 16.14 -18.74 6.12
CA ILE A 65 16.84 -17.45 6.08
C ILE A 65 16.05 -16.38 6.83
N TYR A 66 14.74 -16.33 6.62
CA TYR A 66 13.87 -15.34 7.24
C TYR A 66 13.82 -15.51 8.75
N LEU A 67 13.67 -16.74 9.25
CA LEU A 67 13.67 -17.02 10.69
C LEU A 67 15.00 -16.62 11.33
N ARG A 68 16.13 -17.06 10.75
CA ARG A 68 17.47 -16.67 11.23
C ARG A 68 17.67 -15.17 11.21
N GLY A 69 17.26 -14.50 10.12
CA GLY A 69 17.37 -13.05 9.99
C GLY A 69 16.48 -12.27 10.97
N CYS A 70 15.35 -12.84 11.39
CA CYS A 70 14.50 -12.25 12.43
C CYS A 70 15.13 -12.39 13.83
N GLU A 71 15.80 -13.51 14.10
CA GLU A 71 16.49 -13.76 15.38
C GLU A 71 17.80 -12.97 15.49
N ASP A 72 18.62 -13.01 14.44
CA ASP A 72 19.92 -12.34 14.37
C ASP A 72 20.26 -11.98 12.92
N TYR A 73 20.16 -10.68 12.61
CA TYR A 73 20.45 -10.16 11.28
C TYR A 73 21.91 -10.42 10.84
N ASP A 74 22.84 -10.37 11.79
CA ASP A 74 24.28 -10.49 11.51
C ASP A 74 24.72 -11.96 11.34
N SER A 75 23.84 -12.92 11.66
CA SER A 75 24.07 -14.35 11.44
C SER A 75 24.01 -14.77 9.96
N LEU A 76 23.42 -13.91 9.12
CA LEU A 76 23.20 -14.19 7.70
C LEU A 76 24.48 -14.00 6.88
N ASN A 77 24.74 -14.90 5.93
CA ASN A 77 25.79 -14.67 4.94
C ASN A 77 25.35 -13.62 3.90
N LYS A 78 26.31 -13.11 3.10
CA LYS A 78 26.05 -12.03 2.13
C LYS A 78 24.84 -12.27 1.19
N ILE A 79 24.64 -13.50 0.72
CA ILE A 79 23.54 -13.83 -0.19
C ILE A 79 22.21 -13.86 0.58
N GLU A 80 22.22 -14.45 1.78
CA GLU A 80 21.08 -14.51 2.68
C GLU A 80 20.65 -13.12 3.13
N THR A 81 21.60 -12.27 3.54
CA THR A 81 21.37 -10.86 3.90
C THR A 81 20.72 -10.12 2.74
N HIS A 82 21.19 -10.33 1.50
CA HIS A 82 20.58 -9.68 0.34
C HIS A 82 19.13 -10.12 0.14
N ARG A 83 18.84 -11.42 0.21
CA ARG A 83 17.48 -11.97 0.08
C ARG A 83 16.55 -11.45 1.19
N PHE A 84 17.03 -11.45 2.44
CA PHE A 84 16.30 -10.92 3.58
C PHE A 84 16.00 -9.43 3.42
N ASN A 85 17.00 -8.65 3.02
CA ASN A 85 16.84 -7.22 2.74
C ASN A 85 15.80 -6.96 1.65
N MET A 86 15.86 -7.68 0.53
CA MET A 86 14.90 -7.50 -0.56
C MET A 86 13.47 -7.77 -0.12
N PHE A 87 13.24 -8.81 0.68
CA PHE A 87 11.92 -9.10 1.23
C PHE A 87 11.41 -7.97 2.14
N LEU A 88 12.22 -7.52 3.10
CA LEU A 88 11.81 -6.44 4.00
C LEU A 88 11.59 -5.13 3.25
N ILE A 89 12.45 -4.79 2.28
CA ILE A 89 12.27 -3.61 1.41
C ILE A 89 10.92 -3.67 0.69
N MET A 90 10.57 -4.82 0.09
CA MET A 90 9.28 -4.98 -0.59
C MET A 90 8.10 -4.85 0.39
N TYR A 91 8.18 -5.50 1.54
CA TYR A 91 7.14 -5.45 2.57
C TYR A 91 6.88 -4.02 3.08
N PHE A 92 7.94 -3.29 3.44
CA PHE A 92 7.82 -1.94 3.98
C PHE A 92 7.42 -0.92 2.91
N ASN A 93 7.87 -1.07 1.66
CA ASN A 93 7.40 -0.22 0.56
C ASN A 93 5.90 -0.38 0.31
N GLN A 94 5.40 -1.60 0.36
CA GLN A 94 3.97 -1.85 0.20
C GLN A 94 3.16 -1.25 1.35
N THR A 95 3.68 -1.36 2.58
CA THR A 95 3.05 -0.76 3.76
C THR A 95 3.08 0.77 3.72
N SER A 96 4.18 1.36 3.24
CA SER A 96 4.30 2.80 3.00
C SER A 96 3.31 3.27 1.92
N SER A 97 3.14 2.50 0.84
CA SER A 97 2.14 2.79 -0.19
C SER A 97 0.71 2.73 0.36
N LEU A 98 0.39 1.74 1.20
CA LEU A 98 -0.90 1.66 1.91
C LEU A 98 -1.13 2.87 2.82
N TRP A 99 -0.10 3.30 3.56
CA TRP A 99 -0.18 4.50 4.38
C TRP A 99 -0.47 5.74 3.51
N ALA A 100 0.21 5.91 2.37
CA ALA A 100 0.03 7.06 1.49
C ALA A 100 -1.36 7.11 0.82
N HIS A 101 -1.92 5.97 0.43
CA HIS A 101 -3.14 5.90 -0.39
C HIS A 101 -4.42 5.54 0.39
N GLU A 102 -4.30 4.90 1.55
CA GLU A 102 -5.43 4.33 2.30
C GLU A 102 -5.44 4.69 3.79
N SER A 103 -4.72 5.74 4.21
CA SER A 103 -4.62 6.17 5.63
C SER A 103 -5.95 6.31 6.38
N SER A 104 -7.09 6.48 5.68
CA SER A 104 -8.43 6.55 6.29
C SER A 104 -9.14 5.20 6.48
N LYS A 105 -8.64 4.10 5.90
CA LYS A 105 -9.33 2.78 5.87
C LYS A 105 -8.54 1.64 6.49
N ALA A 106 -7.21 1.73 6.50
CA ALA A 106 -6.34 0.78 7.18
C ALA A 106 -5.46 1.56 8.15
N ASP A 107 -5.24 1.04 9.36
CA ASP A 107 -4.24 1.60 10.28
C ASP A 107 -2.87 0.98 9.95
N PRO A 108 -1.98 1.68 9.24
CA PRO A 108 -0.68 1.14 8.87
C PRO A 108 0.22 0.97 10.08
N ARG A 109 -0.07 1.61 11.23
CA ARG A 109 0.68 1.41 12.48
C ARG A 109 0.72 -0.06 12.85
N LYS A 110 -0.42 -0.75 12.77
CA LYS A 110 -0.51 -2.17 13.14
C LYS A 110 0.35 -3.05 12.23
N SER A 111 0.32 -2.84 10.92
CA SER A 111 1.12 -3.64 9.98
C SER A 111 2.62 -3.42 10.17
N VAL A 112 3.04 -2.16 10.25
CA VAL A 112 4.45 -1.81 10.48
C VAL A 112 4.90 -2.35 11.85
N HIS A 113 4.10 -2.16 12.89
CA HIS A 113 4.40 -2.58 14.25
C HIS A 113 4.57 -4.10 14.35
N ASN A 114 3.63 -4.87 13.79
CA ASN A 114 3.71 -6.32 13.76
C ASN A 114 4.98 -6.83 13.07
N MET A 115 5.39 -6.19 11.97
CA MET A 115 6.63 -6.55 11.27
C MET A 115 7.86 -6.22 12.13
N LEU A 116 7.94 -5.01 12.68
CA LEU A 116 9.06 -4.60 13.53
C LEU A 116 9.19 -5.43 14.81
N GLN A 117 8.08 -5.98 15.32
CA GLN A 117 8.05 -6.88 16.48
C GLN A 117 8.30 -8.35 16.13
N THR A 118 8.47 -8.70 14.85
CA THR A 118 8.68 -10.11 14.45
C THR A 118 9.97 -10.69 15.05
N GLY A 119 11.00 -9.87 15.22
CA GLY A 119 12.22 -10.26 15.92
C GLY A 119 13.25 -9.14 15.97
N PRO A 120 14.24 -9.24 16.87
CA PRO A 120 15.28 -8.21 17.04
C PRO A 120 16.09 -7.96 15.76
N GLY A 121 16.28 -8.97 14.90
CA GLY A 121 16.95 -8.81 13.62
C GLY A 121 16.18 -7.93 12.63
N VAL A 122 14.84 -7.93 12.66
CA VAL A 122 14.04 -7.00 11.85
C VAL A 122 14.20 -5.56 12.35
N LEU A 123 14.29 -5.37 13.66
CA LEU A 123 14.52 -4.05 14.25
C LEU A 123 15.95 -3.53 13.94
N SER A 124 16.95 -4.41 13.99
CA SER A 124 18.31 -4.11 13.55
C SER A 124 18.35 -3.72 12.08
N TRP A 125 17.68 -4.49 11.22
CA TRP A 125 17.53 -4.16 9.81
C TRP A 125 16.87 -2.80 9.60
N TRP A 126 15.80 -2.49 10.33
CA TRP A 126 15.12 -1.19 10.22
C TRP A 126 16.09 -0.05 10.52
N ARG A 127 16.82 -0.15 11.63
CA ARG A 127 17.78 0.86 12.10
C ARG A 127 18.98 1.04 11.14
N LEU A 128 19.43 -0.03 10.47
CA LEU A 128 20.60 0.00 9.59
C LEU A 128 20.26 0.31 8.13
N VAL A 129 19.16 -0.24 7.64
CA VAL A 129 18.82 -0.28 6.21
C VAL A 129 17.48 0.42 5.96
N GLY A 130 16.45 0.08 6.72
CA GLY A 130 15.08 0.58 6.50
C GLY A 130 14.99 2.11 6.52
N VAL A 131 15.57 2.76 7.54
CA VAL A 131 15.57 4.23 7.68
C VAL A 131 16.30 4.96 6.55
N ASN A 132 17.21 4.28 5.83
CA ASN A 132 18.01 4.89 4.76
C ASN A 132 17.41 4.66 3.36
N LEU A 133 16.52 3.69 3.20
CA LEU A 133 15.97 3.31 1.89
C LEU A 133 14.52 3.74 1.67
N LEU A 134 13.76 3.96 2.74
CA LEU A 134 12.35 4.31 2.67
C LEU A 134 12.16 5.84 2.67
N ASP A 135 10.99 6.29 2.23
CA ASP A 135 10.63 7.72 2.20
C ASP A 135 10.74 8.37 3.60
N ASP A 136 11.36 9.54 3.67
CA ASP A 136 11.62 10.26 4.92
C ASP A 136 10.33 10.58 5.71
N ASN A 137 9.21 10.85 5.04
CA ASN A 137 7.94 11.13 5.71
C ASN A 137 7.39 9.86 6.36
N PHE A 138 7.51 8.73 5.67
CA PHE A 138 7.12 7.43 6.21
C PHE A 138 8.00 7.04 7.39
N VAL A 139 9.33 7.19 7.28
CA VAL A 139 10.26 6.93 8.38
C VAL A 139 9.93 7.81 9.59
N SER A 140 9.74 9.12 9.37
CA SER A 140 9.37 10.06 10.43
C SER A 140 8.04 9.70 11.10
N TYR A 141 7.06 9.26 10.31
CA TYR A 141 5.79 8.75 10.81
C TYR A 141 5.99 7.52 11.70
N VAL A 142 6.73 6.52 11.23
CA VAL A 142 7.02 5.29 11.98
C VAL A 142 7.71 5.60 13.30
N HIS A 143 8.74 6.44 13.28
CA HIS A 143 9.45 6.84 14.51
C HIS A 143 8.54 7.59 15.49
N ARG A 144 7.72 8.52 15.01
CA ARG A 144 6.80 9.29 15.88
C ARG A 144 5.73 8.40 16.52
N GLU A 145 5.15 7.50 15.74
CA GLU A 145 3.99 6.70 16.19
C GLU A 145 4.42 5.45 16.96
N LEU A 146 5.49 4.77 16.52
CA LEU A 146 5.85 3.43 16.99
C LEU A 146 7.05 3.40 17.91
N PHE A 147 7.87 4.46 17.95
CA PHE A 147 9.01 4.51 18.84
C PHE A 147 8.76 5.48 20.01
N LYS A 148 9.35 5.15 21.16
CA LYS A 148 9.40 6.00 22.34
C LYS A 148 10.80 5.88 22.93
N ASP A 149 11.46 7.02 23.13
CA ASP A 149 12.82 7.08 23.69
C ASP A 149 13.86 6.24 22.90
N GLY A 150 13.64 6.06 21.59
CA GLY A 150 14.51 5.27 20.70
C GLY A 150 14.19 3.78 20.62
N GLU A 151 13.27 3.29 21.47
CA GLU A 151 12.83 1.91 21.48
C GLU A 151 11.45 1.73 20.84
N LEU A 152 11.24 0.57 20.23
CA LEU A 152 9.93 0.20 19.70
C LEU A 152 8.95 0.06 20.87
N ARG A 153 7.76 0.65 20.76
CA ARG A 153 6.69 0.49 21.76
C ARG A 153 6.36 -1.00 21.92
N GLU A 154 5.93 -1.43 23.09
CA GLU A 154 5.45 -2.82 23.28
C GLU A 154 4.02 -3.01 22.78
N SER A 155 3.23 -1.92 22.73
CA SER A 155 1.86 -1.88 22.25
C SER A 155 1.52 -0.53 21.62
N ILE A 156 0.52 -0.52 20.72
CA ILE A 156 0.06 0.63 19.93
C ILE A 156 -1.43 0.90 20.12
#